data_AF-A0A8J8TK04-F1
#
_entry.id   AF-A0A8J8TK04-F1
#
_cell.length_a   1.000
_cell.length_b   1.000
_cell.length_c   1.000
_cell.angle_alpha   90.00
_cell.angle_beta   90.00
_cell.angle_gamma   90.00
#
_symmetry.space_group_name_H-M   'P 1'
#
loop_
_entity.id
_entity.type
_entity.pdbx_description
1 polymer ?
#
loop_
_entity_poly.entity_id
_entity_poly.type
_entity_poly.pdbx_seq_one_letter_code
_entity_poly.pdbx_strand_id
1 'polypeptide(L)' 'MIILVIYRKLDMNMRSIIAGLRRISFVKEIIFYNGEKNMIFANNYKIWEEGMNNNPIEEIYDIKIFEMLRKSYLFSCA' A
#
# COMPACT_ATOMS: atom_id res chain seq x y z
N MET A 1 -3.76 4.93 7.02
CA MET A 1 -3.03 4.92 5.74
C MET A 1 -4.03 4.90 4.62
N ILE A 2 -3.82 5.72 3.60
CA ILE A 2 -4.63 5.71 2.38
C ILE A 2 -3.93 4.81 1.37
N ILE A 3 -4.69 3.88 0.80
CA ILE A 3 -4.19 3.02 -0.27
C ILE A 3 -4.78 3.48 -1.59
N LEU A 4 -3.92 3.71 -2.58
CA LEU A 4 -4.32 3.98 -3.94
C LEU A 4 -4.09 2.73 -4.78
N VAL A 5 -5.17 2.22 -5.35
CA VAL A 5 -5.17 1.09 -6.27
C VAL A 5 -5.34 1.63 -7.68
N ILE A 6 -4.27 1.58 -8.46
CA ILE A 6 -4.32 1.84 -9.89
C ILE A 6 -4.55 0.50 -10.59
N TYR A 7 -5.57 0.40 -11.42
CA TYR A 7 -5.89 -0.86 -12.10
C TYR A 7 -6.11 -0.63 -13.59
N ARG A 8 -5.54 -1.52 -14.41
CA ARG A 8 -5.95 -1.77 -15.79
C ARG A 8 -7.09 -2.77 -15.85
N LYS A 9 -6.98 -3.84 -15.05
CA LYS A 9 -7.99 -4.90 -14.96
C LYS A 9 -8.03 -5.47 -13.54
N LEU A 10 -9.22 -5.52 -12.95
CA LEU A 10 -9.45 -6.13 -11.64
C LEU A 10 -9.57 -7.66 -11.77
N ASP A 11 -8.42 -8.32 -11.82
CA ASP A 11 -8.32 -9.77 -11.81
C ASP A 11 -8.50 -10.37 -10.40
N MET A 12 -8.48 -11.71 -10.30
CA MET A 12 -8.58 -12.40 -9.02
C MET A 12 -7.41 -12.09 -8.08
N ASN A 13 -6.21 -11.91 -8.62
CA ASN A 13 -5.03 -11.59 -7.83
C ASN A 13 -5.19 -10.24 -7.11
N MET A 14 -5.55 -9.20 -7.87
CA MET A 14 -5.80 -7.86 -7.36
C MET A 14 -6.91 -7.87 -6.30
N ARG A 15 -8.00 -8.62 -6.54
CA ARG A 15 -9.08 -8.77 -5.55
C ARG A 15 -8.60 -9.43 -4.26
N SER A 16 -7.76 -10.46 -4.36
CA SER A 16 -7.18 -11.13 -3.19
C SER A 16 -6.31 -10.17 -2.37
N ILE A 17 -5.45 -9.41 -3.06
CA ILE A 17 -4.60 -8.40 -2.43
C ILE A 17 -5.48 -7.35 -1.73
N ILE A 18 -6.42 -6.73 -2.44
CA ILE A 18 -7.33 -5.72 -1.87
C ILE A 18 -8.08 -6.27 -0.64
N ALA A 19 -8.53 -7.52 -0.69
CA ALA A 19 -9.21 -8.16 0.43
C ALA A 19 -8.28 -8.32 1.65
N GLY A 20 -7.01 -8.67 1.44
CA GLY A 20 -5.98 -8.68 2.48
C GLY A 20 -5.76 -7.28 3.07
N LEU A 21 -5.62 -6.27 2.20
CA LEU A 21 -5.40 -4.88 2.59
C LEU A 21 -6.54 -4.30 3.43
N ARG A 22 -7.80 -4.64 3.10
CA ARG A 22 -8.97 -4.20 3.87
C ARG A 22 -9.01 -4.73 5.30
N ARG A 23 -8.32 -5.83 5.60
CA ARG A 23 -8.30 -6.43 6.94
C ARG A 23 -7.29 -5.76 7.87
N ILE A 24 -6.42 -4.91 7.34
CA ILE A 24 -5.36 -4.26 8.10
C ILE A 24 -5.95 -3.05 8.84
N SER A 25 -5.90 -3.06 10.18
CA SER A 25 -6.59 -2.09 11.04
C SER A 25 -6.18 -0.63 10.83
N PHE A 26 -4.95 -0.37 10.39
CA PHE A 26 -4.44 0.98 10.14
C PHE A 26 -4.64 1.47 8.70
N VAL A 27 -5.22 0.64 7.82
CA VAL A 27 -5.71 1.07 6.51
C VAL A 27 -7.05 1.76 6.72
N LYS A 28 -7.12 3.04 6.38
CA LYS A 28 -8.31 3.88 6.62
C LYS A 28 -9.23 3.90 5.40
N GLU A 29 -8.63 3.95 4.22
CA GLU A 29 -9.35 4.14 2.96
C GLU A 29 -8.59 3.47 1.82
N ILE A 30 -9.34 2.93 0.85
CA ILE A 30 -8.81 2.38 -0.39
C ILE A 30 -9.50 3.10 -1.55
N ILE A 31 -8.71 3.83 -2.33
CA ILE A 31 -9.14 4.61 -3.49
C ILE A 31 -8.79 3.82 -4.75
N PHE A 32 -9.71 3.81 -5.71
CA PHE A 32 -9.56 3.10 -6.97
C PHE A 32 -9.43 4.07 -8.12
N TYR A 33 -8.44 3.86 -8.97
CA TYR A 33 -8.17 4.67 -10.16
C TYR A 33 -7.90 3.78 -11.36
N ASN A 34 -8.54 4.08 -12.50
CA ASN A 34 -8.31 3.33 -13.74
C ASN A 34 -7.02 3.83 -14.41
N GLY A 35 -6.12 2.92 -14.78
CA GLY A 35 -4.83 3.25 -15.38
C GLY A 35 -4.30 2.18 -16.31
N GLU A 36 -3.09 2.38 -16.83
CA GLU A 36 -2.50 1.49 -17.85
C GLU A 36 -1.92 0.19 -17.30
N LYS A 37 -1.61 0.13 -16.01
CA LYS A 37 -1.04 -1.04 -15.34
C LYS A 37 -1.61 -1.21 -13.94
N ASN A 38 -1.63 -2.44 -13.43
CA ASN A 38 -2.04 -2.70 -12.06
C ASN A 38 -0.90 -2.32 -11.09
N MET A 39 -1.17 -1.40 -10.18
CA MET A 39 -0.24 -0.92 -9.16
C MET A 39 -0.98 -0.60 -7.86
N ILE A 40 -0.28 -0.71 -6.74
CA ILE A 40 -0.81 -0.33 -5.44
C ILE A 40 0.19 0.56 -4.72
N PHE A 41 -0.32 1.64 -4.16
CA PHE A 41 0.42 2.59 -3.36
C PHE A 41 -0.17 2.71 -1.97
N ALA A 42 0.68 2.96 -0.98
CA ALA A 42 0.31 3.21 0.40
C ALA A 42 0.98 4.52 0.85
N ASN A 43 0.19 5.56 1.16
CA ASN A 43 0.71 6.89 1.53
C ASN A 43 1.84 7.41 0.59
N ASN A 44 1.69 7.23 -0.72
CA ASN A 44 2.64 7.57 -1.80
C ASN A 44 3.83 6.62 -2.00
N TYR A 45 3.97 5.55 -1.22
CA TYR A 45 4.96 4.51 -1.47
C TYR A 45 4.36 3.41 -2.34
N LYS A 46 5.05 3.00 -3.42
CA LYS A 46 4.63 1.89 -4.27
C LYS A 46 4.92 0.57 -3.54
N ILE A 47 3.88 -0.20 -3.22
CA ILE A 47 4.00 -1.48 -2.51
C ILE A 47 3.92 -2.69 -3.44
N TRP A 48 3.33 -2.50 -4.62
CA TRP A 48 3.13 -3.59 -5.55
C TRP A 48 2.88 -3.07 -6.96
N GLU A 49 3.35 -3.83 -7.94
CA GLU A 49 3.12 -3.61 -9.37
C GLU A 49 3.00 -4.97 -10.06
N GLU A 50 2.19 -5.02 -11.12
CA GLU A 50 2.04 -6.17 -11.99
C GLU A 50 3.41 -6.69 -12.46
N GLY A 51 3.75 -7.93 -12.11
CA GLY A 51 5.04 -8.57 -12.45
C GLY A 51 6.10 -8.51 -11.34
N MET A 52 5.85 -7.80 -10.23
CA MET A 52 6.71 -7.89 -9.05
C MET A 52 6.37 -9.12 -8.20
N ASN A 53 7.40 -9.74 -7.61
CA ASN A 53 7.28 -10.92 -6.76
C ASN A 53 7.32 -10.56 -5.26
N ASN A 54 6.83 -9.36 -4.91
CA ASN A 54 6.83 -8.85 -3.55
C ASN A 54 5.45 -9.06 -2.92
N ASN A 55 5.41 -9.30 -1.62
CA ASN A 55 4.16 -9.45 -0.88
C ASN A 55 3.63 -8.05 -0.47
N PRO A 56 2.54 -7.54 -1.07
CA PRO A 56 2.00 -6.20 -0.77
C PRO A 56 1.60 -6.02 0.70
N ILE A 57 1.28 -7.12 1.39
CA ILE A 57 0.91 -7.07 2.81
C ILE A 57 2.14 -6.75 3.66
N GLU A 58 3.28 -7.37 3.38
CA GLU A 58 4.53 -7.14 4.12
C GLU A 58 5.05 -5.72 3.88
N GLU A 59 5.09 -5.28 2.62
CA GLU A 59 5.53 -3.93 2.22
C GLU A 59 4.76 -2.81 2.95
N ILE A 60 3.48 -3.05 3.25
CA ILE A 60 2.67 -2.12 4.04
C ILE A 60 3.12 -2.00 5.49
N TYR A 61 3.50 -3.11 6.12
CA TYR A 61 4.04 -3.08 7.47
C TYR A 61 5.40 -2.36 7.49
N ASP A 62 6.23 -2.59 6.48
CA ASP A 62 7.51 -1.91 6.35
C ASP A 62 7.36 -0.40 6.23
N ILE A 63 6.43 0.08 5.39
CA ILE A 63 6.09 1.50 5.30
C ILE A 63 5.59 2.02 6.64
N LYS A 64 4.76 1.25 7.34
CA LYS A 64 4.23 1.66 8.65
C LYS A 64 5.35 1.85 9.67
N ILE A 65 6.31 0.93 9.71
CA ILE A 65 7.51 1.02 10.56
C ILE A 65 8.33 2.24 10.18
N PHE A 66 8.56 2.45 8.88
CA PHE A 66 9.30 3.60 8.38
C PHE A 66 8.64 4.93 8.75
N GLU A 67 7.31 5.05 8.64
CA GLU A 67 6.58 6.23 9.09
C GLU A 67 6.71 6.47 10.59
N MET A 68 6.72 5.42 11.40
CA MET A 68 6.91 5.52 12.85
C MET A 68 8.31 5.99 13.21
N LEU A 69 9.34 5.42 12.57
CA LEU A 69 10.73 5.84 12.72
C LEU A 69 10.91 7.30 12.29
N ARG A 70 10.37 7.68 11.13
CA ARG A 70 10.47 9.07 10.64
C ARG A 70 9.86 10.06 11.63
N LYS A 71 8.74 9.70 12.26
CA LYS A 71 8.15 10.52 13.32
C LYS A 71 9.05 10.60 14.54
N SER A 72 9.64 9.50 15.02
CA SER A 72 10.51 9.53 16.20
C SER A 72 11.76 10.39 15.98
N TYR A 73 12.39 10.31 14.80
CA TYR A 73 13.55 11.14 14.46
C TYR A 73 13.25 12.64 14.45
N LEU A 74 12.04 13.03 14.02
CA LEU A 74 11.61 14.43 14.04
C LEU A 74 11.45 14.99 15.47
N PHE A 75 11.15 14.13 16.46
CA PHE A 75 11.03 14.56 17.86
C PHE A 75 12.36 14.54 18.62
N SER A 76 13.37 13.80 18.16
CA SER A 76 14.69 13.76 18.81
C SER A 76 15.60 14.97 18.46
N CYS A 77 15.20 15.82 17.53
CA CYS A 77 15.93 17.02 17.14
C CYS A 77 15.23 18.33 17.55
N ALA A 78 14.18 18.26 18.37
CA ALA A 78 13.43 19.41 18.89
C ALA A 78 13.82 19.73 20.34
#